data_AF-A0A4R2RCP4-F1
#
_entry.id   AF-A0A4R2RCP4-F1
#
_cell.length_a   1.000
_cell.length_b   1.000
_cell.length_c   1.000
_cell.angle_alpha   90.00
_cell.angle_beta   90.00
_cell.angle_gamma   90.00
#
_symmetry.space_group_name_H-M   'P 1'
#
loop_
_entity.id
_entity.type
_entity.pdbx_description
1 polymer ?
#
loop_
_entity_poly.entity_id
_entity_poly.type
_entity_poly.pdbx_seq_one_letter_code
_entity_poly.pdbx_strand_id
1 'polypeptide(L)' 'MLQMPQQQYIKFLREQEGCTIREITERVGVNWRTAKKYADCDDWNLSIKKKRPYGG' A
#
# COMPACT_ATOMS: atom_id res chain seq x y z
N MET A 1 1.79 -6.35 -8.80
CA MET A 1 1.04 -6.05 -7.56
C MET A 1 1.63 -6.89 -6.44
N LEU A 2 1.82 -6.34 -5.24
CA LEU A 2 2.25 -7.14 -4.09
C LEU A 2 1.17 -8.16 -3.74
N GLN A 3 1.56 -9.33 -3.22
CA GLN A 3 0.59 -10.28 -2.70
C GLN A 3 -0.08 -9.73 -1.42
N MET A 4 -1.33 -10.14 -1.16
CA MET A 4 -2.09 -9.69 0.02
C MET A 4 -1.30 -9.79 1.34
N PRO A 5 -0.50 -10.86 1.60
CA PRO A 5 0.30 -10.95 2.81
C PRO A 5 1.36 -9.84 2.92
N GLN A 6 2.00 -9.46 1.82
CA GLN A 6 2.99 -8.36 1.83
C GLN A 6 2.34 -7.00 2.07
N GLN A 7 1.13 -6.79 1.52
CA GLN A 7 0.39 -5.55 1.74
C GLN A 7 -0.03 -5.41 3.22
N GLN A 8 -0.55 -6.50 3.80
CA GLN A 8 -0.90 -6.56 5.22
C GLN A 8 0.32 -6.40 6.12
N TYR A 9 1.45 -6.98 5.74
CA TYR A 9 2.70 -6.83 6.48
C TYR A 9 3.19 -5.38 6.50
N ILE A 10 3.13 -4.67 5.37
CA ILE A 10 3.45 -3.23 5.33
C ILE A 10 2.54 -2.42 6.26
N LYS A 11 1.23 -2.72 6.27
CA LYS A 11 0.28 -2.03 7.15
C LYS A 11 0.55 -2.33 8.64
N PHE A 12 0.83 -3.59 8.97
CA PHE A 12 1.25 -4.00 10.31
C PHE A 12 2.49 -3.23 10.79
N LEU A 13 3.54 -3.14 9.96
CA LEU A 13 4.76 -2.39 10.30
C LEU A 13 4.47 -0.91 10.60
N ARG A 14 3.52 -0.30 9.87
CA ARG A 14 3.17 1.11 10.08
C ARG A 14 2.31 1.33 11.33
N GLU A 15 1.29 0.51 11.53
CA GLU A 15 0.28 0.74 12.58
C GLU A 15 0.69 0.14 13.93
N GLN A 16 1.27 -1.06 13.92
CA GLN A 16 1.61 -1.80 15.14
C GLN A 16 3.04 -1.49 15.60
N GLU A 17 3.99 -1.43 14.67
CA GLU A 17 5.39 -1.13 15.02
C GLU A 17 5.75 0.36 14.93
N GLY A 18 4.90 1.18 14.32
CA GLY A 18 5.15 2.62 14.15
C GLY A 18 6.30 2.93 13.19
N CYS A 19 6.68 1.99 12.31
CA CYS A 19 7.80 2.17 11.40
C CYS A 19 7.57 3.32 10.42
N THR A 20 8.65 4.03 10.11
CA THR A 20 8.66 5.00 9.02
C THR A 20 8.61 4.30 7.66
N ILE A 21 8.18 5.02 6.61
CA ILE A 21 8.18 4.50 5.24
C ILE A 21 9.58 4.03 4.82
N ARG A 22 10.64 4.69 5.29
CA ARG A 22 12.03 4.31 4.98
C ARG A 22 12.37 2.94 5.55
N GLU A 23 12.08 2.70 6.83
CA GLU A 23 12.32 1.41 7.47
C GLU A 23 11.50 0.29 6.80
N ILE A 24 10.28 0.60 6.35
CA ILE A 24 9.45 -0.34 5.59
C ILE A 24 10.09 -0.67 4.23
N THR A 25 10.65 0.32 3.52
CA THR A 25 11.36 0.04 2.25
C THR A 25 12.57 -0.85 2.45
N GLU A 26 13.33 -0.65 3.54
CA GLU A 26 14.53 -1.43 3.86
C GLU A 26 14.18 -2.85 4.30
N ARG A 27 13.14 -3.03 5.13
CA ARG A 27 12.69 -4.36 5.59
C ARG A 27 12.01 -5.20 4.52
N VAL A 28 11.11 -4.60 3.74
CA VAL A 28 10.27 -5.32 2.77
C VAL A 28 10.94 -5.38 1.39
N GLY A 29 11.92 -4.52 1.12
CA GLY A 29 12.63 -4.48 -0.17
C GLY A 29 11.77 -3.91 -1.31
N VAL A 30 10.83 -3.01 -0.98
CA VAL A 30 9.92 -2.39 -1.97
C VAL A 30 10.27 -0.93 -2.18
N ASN A 31 9.85 -0.37 -3.32
CA ASN A 31 10.08 1.05 -3.56
C ASN A 31 9.27 1.92 -2.58
N TRP A 32 9.73 3.16 -2.39
CA TRP A 32 9.08 4.14 -1.51
C TRP A 32 7.61 4.38 -1.83
N ARG A 33 7.23 4.46 -3.11
CA ARG A 33 5.84 4.71 -3.51
C ARG A 33 4.92 3.55 -3.13
N THR A 34 5.41 2.32 -3.23
CA THR A 34 4.72 1.09 -2.84
C THR A 34 4.59 1.01 -1.33
N ALA A 35 5.70 1.22 -0.60
CA ALA A 35 5.66 1.28 0.86
C ALA A 35 4.66 2.33 1.35
N LYS A 36 4.74 3.56 0.83
CA LYS A 36 3.81 4.65 1.17
C LYS A 36 2.37 4.30 0.84
N LYS A 37 2.12 3.76 -0.36
CA LYS A 37 0.77 3.36 -0.78
C LYS A 37 0.16 2.36 0.20
N TYR A 38 0.87 1.30 0.56
CA TYR A 38 0.28 0.25 1.40
C TYR A 38 0.32 0.57 2.89
N ALA A 39 1.23 1.46 3.33
CA ALA A 39 1.30 1.91 4.72
C ALA A 39 0.25 2.96 5.07
N ASP A 40 -0.09 3.88 4.15
CA ASP A 40 -1.06 4.96 4.39
C ASP A 40 -2.47 4.64 3.85
N CYS A 41 -2.63 3.63 3.01
CA CYS A 41 -3.93 3.33 2.39
C CYS A 41 -4.71 2.32 3.23
N ASP A 42 -5.78 2.81 3.86
CA ASP A 42 -6.67 1.99 4.67
C ASP A 42 -7.55 1.07 3.83
N ASP A 43 -7.83 1.47 2.59
CA ASP A 43 -8.86 0.87 1.74
C ASP A 43 -8.35 0.69 0.30
N TRP A 44 -7.73 -0.47 0.04
CA TRP A 44 -7.16 -0.79 -1.28
C TRP A 44 -8.22 -1.03 -2.36
N ASN A 45 -9.49 -1.21 -1.97
CA ASN A 45 -10.61 -1.45 -2.87
C ASN A 45 -11.19 -0.17 -3.50
N LEU A 46 -10.94 1.01 -2.92
CA LEU A 46 -11.49 2.27 -3.45
C LEU A 46 -10.84 2.74 -4.77
N SER A 47 -9.71 2.16 -5.16
CA SER A 47 -8.99 2.54 -6.39
C SER A 47 -9.59 1.98 -7.69
N ILE A 48 -10.59 1.08 -7.61
CA ILE A 48 -11.39 0.65 -8.78
C ILE A 48 -12.63 1.55 -8.94
N LYS A 49 -12.53 2.87 -8.68
CA LYS A 49 -13.49 3.80 -9.29
C LYS A 49 -13.23 3.78 -10.79
N LYS A 50 -13.92 2.86 -11.47
CA LYS A 50 -14.06 2.76 -12.93
C LYS A 50 -14.05 4.18 -13.49
N LYS A 51 -13.05 4.53 -14.29
CA LYS A 51 -13.22 5.65 -15.23
C LYS A 51 -14.50 5.31 -15.99
N ARG A 52 -15.55 6.11 -15.81
CA ARG A 52 -16.77 6.01 -16.61
C ARG A 52 -16.30 6.00 -18.06
N PRO A 53 -16.65 5.00 -18.88
CA PRO A 53 -16.37 5.11 -20.30
C PRO A 53 -17.14 6.35 -20.77
N TYR A 54 -16.42 7.35 -21.28
CA TYR A 54 -17.04 8.37 -22.10
C TYR A 54 -17.61 7.65 -23.32
N GLY A 55 -18.93 7.75 -23.55
CA GLY A 55 -19.57 7.32 -24.80
C GLY A 55 -20.85 6.52 -24.59
N GLY A 56 -21.96 7.13 -24.99
CA GLY A 56 -23.32 6.60 -25.00
C GLY A 56 -24.32 7.73 -24.94
#